data_AF-A0A9W7GP71-F1
#
_entry.id   AF-A0A9W7GP71-F1
#
_cell.length_a   1.000
_cell.length_b   1.000
_cell.length_c   1.000
_cell.angle_alpha   90.00
_cell.angle_beta   90.00
_cell.angle_gamma   90.00
#
_symmetry.space_group_name_H-M   'P 1'
#
loop_
_entity.id
_entity.type
_entity.pdbx_description
1 polymer ?
#
loop_
_entity_poly.entity_id
_entity_poly.type
_entity_poly.pdbx_seq_one_letter_code
_entity_poly.pdbx_strand_id
1 'polypeptide(L)'
;MSTPVVHSQLGDQQVYEQDLHLLQPGEWLNDNIVAFFLEALSLNKNTHYFLPPSVSSFLVHQLDPDDEDYGEECANFFRGAVPPVLNEDENVDIDLLIPINSSFSDPHAAFMQLGRGTHWSLLHVRICRSVTTTNLHHVHYDSCPRNSNLATATSFRKTLNSSLIAAYGHASIKSSTQMTPLTPFPSSGTMKQSDGWSCGWYCVFFARTIILNAHESQPSYNHDELSELLSKLLSKYKIK
;
A
#
# COMPACT_ATOMS: atom_id res chain seq x y z
N MET A 1 28.94 -16.77 -1.64
CA MET A 1 27.61 -16.32 -2.12
C MET A 1 27.87 -15.22 -3.13
N SER A 2 27.36 -15.34 -4.35
CA SER A 2 27.47 -14.27 -5.36
C SER A 2 26.59 -13.09 -4.94
N THR A 3 27.03 -11.87 -5.21
CA THR A 3 26.21 -10.67 -5.02
C THR A 3 24.95 -10.77 -5.88
N PRO A 4 23.73 -10.54 -5.34
CA PRO A 4 22.50 -10.53 -6.13
C PRO A 4 22.61 -9.51 -7.27
N VAL A 5 22.24 -9.93 -8.47
CA VAL A 5 22.24 -9.03 -9.65
C VAL A 5 20.94 -8.24 -9.64
N VAL A 6 21.05 -6.92 -9.49
CA VAL A 6 19.92 -6.00 -9.68
C VAL A 6 19.59 -5.95 -11.16
N HIS A 7 18.39 -6.38 -11.52
CA HIS A 7 17.90 -6.35 -12.90
C HIS A 7 17.30 -4.98 -13.25
N SER A 8 16.56 -4.36 -12.31
CA SER A 8 15.94 -3.05 -12.50
C SER A 8 15.92 -2.26 -11.19
N GLN A 9 15.97 -0.93 -11.29
CA GLN A 9 15.87 -0.04 -10.14
C GLN A 9 14.95 1.15 -10.49
N LEU A 10 14.09 1.51 -9.54
CA LEU A 10 13.26 2.69 -9.61
C LEU A 10 13.21 3.34 -8.22
N GLY A 11 13.78 4.54 -8.09
CA GLY A 11 13.98 5.17 -6.78
C GLY A 11 14.78 4.24 -5.87
N ASP A 12 14.21 3.98 -4.69
CA ASP A 12 14.77 3.05 -3.69
C ASP A 12 14.33 1.59 -3.91
N GLN A 13 13.43 1.33 -4.87
CA GLN A 13 12.94 -0.02 -5.14
C GLN A 13 13.83 -0.73 -6.16
N GLN A 14 14.23 -1.96 -5.82
CA GLN A 14 15.09 -2.79 -6.64
C GLN A 14 14.39 -4.11 -6.95
N VAL A 15 14.51 -4.55 -8.20
CA VAL A 15 14.10 -5.87 -8.65
C VAL A 15 15.35 -6.66 -9.01
N TYR A 16 15.53 -7.82 -8.38
CA TYR A 16 16.66 -8.69 -8.64
C TYR A 16 16.34 -9.68 -9.77
N GLU A 17 17.36 -10.21 -10.43
CA GLU A 17 17.18 -11.21 -11.50
C GLU A 17 16.40 -12.44 -10.99
N GLN A 18 16.66 -12.85 -9.75
CA GLN A 18 15.93 -13.93 -9.10
C GLN A 18 14.46 -13.61 -8.83
N ASP A 19 14.01 -12.34 -8.84
CA ASP A 19 12.60 -12.01 -8.62
C ASP A 19 11.77 -12.18 -9.88
N LEU A 20 12.40 -12.22 -11.07
CA LEU A 20 11.70 -12.20 -12.35
C LEU A 20 10.85 -13.44 -12.60
N HIS A 21 11.24 -14.60 -12.04
CA HIS A 21 10.43 -15.81 -12.16
C HIS A 21 9.06 -15.66 -11.47
N LEU A 22 8.94 -14.78 -10.47
CA LEU A 22 7.69 -14.53 -9.74
C LEU A 22 6.63 -13.81 -10.60
N LEU A 23 7.02 -13.30 -11.77
CA LEU A 23 6.11 -12.65 -12.70
C LEU A 23 5.35 -13.65 -13.57
N GLN A 24 5.70 -14.94 -13.50
CA GLN A 24 5.03 -16.00 -14.26
C GLN A 24 3.66 -16.36 -13.65
N PRO A 25 2.69 -16.81 -14.46
CA PRO A 25 1.43 -17.32 -13.93
C PRO A 25 1.65 -18.48 -12.96
N GLY A 26 0.94 -18.49 -11.83
CA GLY A 26 1.10 -19.50 -10.77
C GLY A 26 1.96 -19.03 -9.61
N GLU A 27 2.78 -17.99 -9.81
CA GLU A 27 3.74 -17.53 -8.83
C GLU A 27 3.21 -16.39 -7.97
N TRP A 28 3.77 -16.29 -6.77
CA TRP A 28 3.40 -15.28 -5.78
C TRP A 28 4.37 -14.12 -5.83
N LEU A 29 3.85 -12.91 -5.97
CA LEU A 29 4.70 -11.72 -5.92
C LEU A 29 5.31 -11.57 -4.53
N ASN A 30 6.60 -11.25 -4.48
CA ASN A 30 7.27 -10.85 -3.25
C ASN A 30 7.20 -9.33 -3.03
N ASP A 31 7.73 -8.90 -1.89
CA ASP A 31 7.73 -7.50 -1.46
C ASP A 31 8.40 -6.58 -2.49
N ASN A 32 9.54 -6.99 -3.06
CA ASN A 32 10.31 -6.19 -4.04
C ASN A 32 9.48 -5.91 -5.29
N ILE A 33 8.83 -6.93 -5.85
CA ILE A 33 8.00 -6.77 -7.04
C ILE A 33 6.80 -5.87 -6.77
N VAL A 34 6.06 -6.12 -5.67
CA VAL A 34 4.91 -5.30 -5.28
C VAL A 34 5.33 -3.85 -5.09
N ALA A 35 6.44 -3.61 -4.39
CA ALA A 35 6.93 -2.26 -4.13
C ALA A 35 7.38 -1.53 -5.39
N PHE A 36 8.14 -2.21 -6.26
CA PHE A 36 8.59 -1.66 -7.53
C PHE A 36 7.42 -1.21 -8.41
N PHE A 37 6.37 -2.03 -8.51
CA PHE A 37 5.19 -1.68 -9.31
C PHE A 37 4.38 -0.53 -8.72
N LEU A 38 4.22 -0.48 -7.39
CA LEU A 38 3.49 0.60 -6.74
C LEU A 38 4.24 1.93 -6.83
N GLU A 39 5.57 1.92 -6.66
CA GLU A 39 6.44 3.07 -6.93
C GLU A 39 6.30 3.52 -8.39
N ALA A 40 6.33 2.59 -9.35
CA ALA A 40 6.17 2.92 -10.76
C ALA A 40 4.84 3.59 -11.10
N LEU A 41 3.77 3.26 -10.36
CA LEU A 41 2.44 3.86 -10.52
C LEU A 41 2.33 5.24 -9.86
N SER A 42 3.01 5.49 -8.75
CA SER A 42 3.02 6.79 -8.07
C SER A 42 3.94 7.82 -8.76
N LEU A 43 4.86 7.38 -9.63
CA LEU A 43 5.73 8.29 -10.39
C LEU A 43 4.92 9.38 -11.11
N ASN A 44 5.33 10.64 -10.90
CA ASN A 44 4.73 11.85 -11.48
C ASN A 44 3.32 12.19 -10.95
N LYS A 45 2.91 11.60 -9.81
CA LYS A 45 1.64 11.92 -9.16
C LYS A 45 1.91 12.58 -7.80
N ASN A 46 1.84 13.91 -7.75
CA ASN A 46 2.15 14.70 -6.54
C ASN A 46 1.17 14.48 -5.37
N THR A 47 0.07 13.76 -5.59
CA THR A 47 -0.96 13.49 -4.58
C THR A 47 -1.07 12.01 -4.22
N HIS A 48 -0.30 11.11 -4.85
CA HIS A 48 -0.39 9.68 -4.61
C HIS A 48 0.94 9.17 -4.06
N TYR A 49 0.92 8.73 -2.81
CA TYR A 49 2.09 8.21 -2.12
C TYR A 49 1.91 6.73 -1.87
N PHE A 50 3.03 6.06 -1.76
CA PHE A 50 3.10 4.63 -1.54
C PHE A 50 3.98 4.36 -0.33
N LEU A 51 3.54 3.42 0.52
CA LEU A 51 4.35 2.93 1.62
C LEU A 51 4.91 1.53 1.28
N PRO A 52 6.23 1.35 1.16
CA PRO A 52 6.83 0.05 0.86
C PRO A 52 6.41 -1.05 1.85
N PRO A 53 6.25 -2.32 1.45
CA PRO A 53 5.94 -3.42 2.37
C PRO A 53 6.92 -3.53 3.54
N SER A 54 8.21 -3.29 3.30
CA SER A 54 9.25 -3.27 4.34
C SER A 54 8.98 -2.21 5.41
N VAL A 55 8.52 -1.05 4.98
CA VAL A 55 8.14 0.06 5.86
C VAL A 55 6.84 -0.25 6.59
N SER A 56 5.84 -0.80 5.92
CA SER A 56 4.61 -1.27 6.57
C SER A 56 4.91 -2.32 7.64
N SER A 57 5.82 -3.26 7.35
CA SER A 57 6.29 -4.28 8.28
C SER A 57 6.97 -3.65 9.49
N PHE A 58 7.88 -2.69 9.27
CA PHE A 58 8.56 -1.94 10.32
C PHE A 58 7.56 -1.29 11.29
N LEU A 59 6.55 -0.58 10.76
CA LEU A 59 5.54 0.11 11.58
C LEU A 59 4.73 -0.85 12.46
N VAL A 60 4.54 -2.10 12.05
CA VAL A 60 3.75 -3.08 12.80
C VAL A 60 4.58 -3.86 13.80
N HIS A 61 5.86 -4.10 13.49
CA HIS A 61 6.69 -5.03 14.26
C HIS A 61 7.76 -4.36 15.12
N GLN A 62 8.14 -3.12 14.81
CA GLN A 62 9.21 -2.41 15.51
C GLN A 62 8.72 -1.21 16.31
N LEU A 63 7.53 -0.70 16.04
CA LEU A 63 6.91 0.35 16.87
C LEU A 63 5.97 -0.28 17.88
N ASP A 64 6.39 -0.32 19.14
CA ASP A 64 5.58 -0.82 20.26
C ASP A 64 4.69 0.31 20.82
N PRO A 65 3.35 0.21 20.78
CA PRO A 65 2.47 1.22 21.35
C PRO A 65 2.65 1.46 22.84
N ASP A 66 3.29 0.53 23.56
CA ASP A 66 3.60 0.66 24.98
C ASP A 66 4.94 1.37 25.26
N ASP A 67 5.72 1.73 24.22
CA ASP A 67 6.97 2.48 24.37
C ASP A 67 6.73 3.96 24.74
N GLU A 68 7.63 4.54 25.52
CA GLU A 68 7.50 5.91 26.05
C GLU A 68 7.63 6.98 24.97
N ASP A 69 8.39 6.68 23.90
CA ASP A 69 8.64 7.55 22.76
C ASP A 69 7.84 7.17 21.50
N TYR A 70 6.96 6.15 21.58
CA TYR A 70 6.16 5.65 20.44
C TYR A 70 5.51 6.77 19.62
N GLY A 71 4.90 7.75 20.30
CA GLY A 71 4.25 8.89 19.63
C GLY A 71 5.22 9.78 18.86
N GLU A 72 6.42 10.01 19.39
CA GLU A 72 7.46 10.82 18.74
C GLU A 72 8.10 10.06 17.57
N GLU A 73 8.42 8.77 17.75
CA GLU A 73 8.95 7.93 16.68
C GLU A 73 7.99 7.85 15.49
N CYS A 74 6.71 7.59 15.78
CA CYS A 74 5.64 7.60 14.79
C CYS A 74 5.57 8.96 14.07
N ALA A 75 5.57 10.07 14.82
CA ALA A 75 5.50 11.40 14.24
C ALA A 75 6.68 11.69 13.31
N ASN A 76 7.90 11.36 13.75
CA ASN A 76 9.12 11.57 12.99
C ASN A 76 9.16 10.73 11.72
N PHE A 77 8.74 9.47 11.82
CA PHE A 77 8.61 8.58 10.68
C PHE A 77 7.67 9.18 9.60
N PHE A 78 6.45 9.57 9.98
CA PHE A 78 5.47 10.05 9.02
C PHE A 78 5.79 11.43 8.45
N ARG A 79 6.53 12.29 9.17
CA ARG A 79 7.05 13.53 8.63
C ARG A 79 8.06 13.31 7.49
N GLY A 80 8.84 12.22 7.55
CA GLY A 80 9.79 11.85 6.51
C GLY A 80 9.16 11.06 5.36
N ALA A 81 8.24 10.14 5.67
CA ALA A 81 7.67 9.22 4.69
C ALA A 81 6.47 9.79 3.91
N VAL A 82 5.69 10.69 4.52
CA VAL A 82 4.58 11.36 3.87
C VAL A 82 4.94 12.84 3.80
N PRO A 83 5.24 13.39 2.62
CA PRO A 83 5.77 14.73 2.53
C PRO A 83 4.81 15.71 3.20
N PRO A 84 5.34 16.65 3.99
CA PRO A 84 4.54 17.76 4.46
C PRO A 84 4.00 18.47 3.23
N VAL A 85 2.68 18.63 3.12
CA VAL A 85 2.10 19.52 2.11
C VAL A 85 2.74 20.87 2.36
N LEU A 86 3.59 21.30 1.41
CA LEU A 86 4.58 22.36 1.63
C LEU A 86 3.94 23.74 1.83
N ASN A 87 2.63 23.87 1.60
CA ASN A 87 1.87 25.11 1.79
C ASN A 87 0.63 24.83 2.65
N GLU A 88 0.55 25.47 3.82
CA GLU A 88 -0.62 25.42 4.72
C GLU A 88 -1.91 25.97 4.05
N ASP A 89 -1.75 26.72 2.96
CA ASP A 89 -2.83 27.41 2.25
C ASP A 89 -3.54 26.57 1.16
N GLU A 90 -3.07 25.36 0.85
CA GLU A 90 -3.68 24.53 -0.20
C GLU A 90 -4.44 23.34 0.38
N ASN A 91 -5.74 23.27 0.06
CA ASN A 91 -6.57 22.08 0.29
C ASN A 91 -6.12 20.97 -0.68
N VAL A 92 -5.10 20.21 -0.30
CA VAL A 92 -4.61 19.08 -1.09
C VAL A 92 -5.04 17.78 -0.44
N ASP A 93 -5.83 17.00 -1.19
CA ASP A 93 -6.13 15.62 -0.85
C ASP A 93 -4.95 14.74 -1.25
N ILE A 94 -4.51 13.91 -0.31
CA ILE A 94 -3.44 12.94 -0.52
C ILE A 94 -4.02 11.53 -0.48
N ASP A 95 -3.64 10.69 -1.43
CA ASP A 95 -3.92 9.26 -1.43
C ASP A 95 -2.65 8.48 -1.04
N LEU A 96 -2.69 7.80 0.11
CA LEU A 96 -1.64 6.91 0.58
C LEU A 96 -2.03 5.45 0.28
N LEU A 97 -1.20 4.74 -0.47
CA LEU A 97 -1.41 3.38 -0.93
C LEU A 97 -0.46 2.45 -0.16
N ILE A 98 -1.02 1.53 0.62
CA ILE A 98 -0.27 0.71 1.56
C ILE A 98 -0.55 -0.77 1.28
N PRO A 99 0.42 -1.53 0.76
CA PRO A 99 0.28 -2.96 0.59
C PRO A 99 0.30 -3.61 1.98
N ILE A 100 -0.69 -4.46 2.23
CA ILE A 100 -0.83 -5.22 3.47
C ILE A 100 -0.57 -6.69 3.14
N ASN A 101 0.47 -7.24 3.77
CA ASN A 101 0.77 -8.66 3.76
C ASN A 101 0.15 -9.33 4.99
N SER A 102 -0.34 -10.58 4.86
CA SER A 102 -0.89 -11.33 6.00
C SER A 102 0.13 -11.55 7.12
N SER A 103 1.43 -11.57 6.80
CA SER A 103 2.50 -11.76 7.79
C SER A 103 2.58 -10.68 8.85
N PHE A 104 2.07 -9.47 8.59
CA PHE A 104 2.10 -8.40 9.58
C PHE A 104 1.22 -8.70 10.81
N SER A 105 0.35 -9.72 10.76
CA SER A 105 -0.48 -10.10 11.91
C SER A 105 0.23 -10.94 12.97
N ASP A 106 1.41 -11.47 12.69
CA ASP A 106 2.16 -12.36 13.59
C ASP A 106 3.63 -11.91 13.67
N PRO A 107 3.94 -10.91 14.53
CA PRO A 107 5.28 -10.37 14.67
C PRO A 107 6.31 -11.45 15.01
N HIS A 108 5.98 -12.35 15.93
CA HIS A 108 6.90 -13.38 16.39
C HIS A 108 7.28 -14.31 15.24
N ALA A 109 6.30 -14.79 14.47
CA ALA A 109 6.61 -15.68 13.36
C ALA A 109 7.20 -14.97 12.15
N ALA A 110 6.89 -13.68 11.93
CA ALA A 110 7.48 -12.89 10.86
C ALA A 110 9.02 -12.79 10.99
N PHE A 111 9.54 -12.68 12.22
CA PHE A 111 10.99 -12.67 12.47
C PHE A 111 11.64 -14.05 12.35
N MET A 112 10.89 -15.12 12.62
CA MET A 112 11.43 -16.49 12.67
C MET A 112 11.49 -17.16 11.30
N GLN A 113 10.74 -16.68 10.31
CA GLN A 113 10.66 -17.29 8.98
C GLN A 113 10.68 -16.22 7.88
N LEU A 114 11.81 -16.11 7.19
CA LEU A 114 11.95 -15.24 6.02
C LEU A 114 10.91 -15.58 4.95
N GLY A 115 10.33 -14.55 4.33
CA GLY A 115 9.33 -14.70 3.27
C GLY A 115 7.98 -15.22 3.77
N ARG A 116 7.67 -15.08 5.07
CA ARG A 116 6.32 -15.34 5.55
C ARG A 116 5.33 -14.34 4.97
N GLY A 117 4.16 -14.85 4.62
CA GLY A 117 3.10 -14.06 4.00
C GLY A 117 2.32 -14.92 3.04
N THR A 118 1.03 -15.09 3.31
CA THR A 118 0.15 -15.96 2.53
C THR A 118 -0.91 -15.18 1.75
N HIS A 119 -0.87 -13.85 1.77
CA HIS A 119 -1.85 -13.04 1.05
C HIS A 119 -1.44 -11.57 0.98
N TRP A 120 -1.71 -10.94 -0.17
CA TRP A 120 -1.59 -9.50 -0.37
C TRP A 120 -2.97 -8.84 -0.48
N SER A 121 -3.05 -7.61 0.00
CA SER A 121 -4.21 -6.73 -0.13
C SER A 121 -3.74 -5.27 -0.08
N LEU A 122 -4.60 -4.32 -0.41
CA LEU A 122 -4.24 -2.89 -0.41
C LEU A 122 -5.09 -2.13 0.62
N LEU A 123 -4.44 -1.41 1.52
CA LEU A 123 -5.07 -0.36 2.33
C LEU A 123 -4.83 1.00 1.66
N HIS A 124 -5.91 1.63 1.24
CA HIS A 124 -5.93 2.99 0.71
C HIS A 124 -6.38 3.95 1.79
N VAL A 125 -5.60 5.01 2.01
CA VAL A 125 -5.91 6.06 2.97
C VAL A 125 -5.91 7.39 2.25
N ARG A 126 -7.10 7.98 2.13
CA ARG A 126 -7.25 9.35 1.64
C ARG A 126 -7.22 10.33 2.81
N ILE A 127 -6.24 11.22 2.78
CA ILE A 127 -6.02 12.28 3.74
C ILE A 127 -6.54 13.58 3.12
N CYS A 128 -7.75 13.98 3.49
CA CYS A 128 -8.35 15.24 3.05
C CYS A 128 -7.98 16.34 4.03
N ARG A 129 -7.13 17.29 3.60
CA ARG A 129 -6.72 18.42 4.43
C ARG A 129 -7.50 19.67 4.07
N SER A 130 -7.85 20.40 5.10
CA SER A 130 -8.34 21.77 5.03
C SER A 130 -7.61 22.62 6.05
N VAL A 131 -7.64 23.93 5.87
CA VAL A 131 -7.05 24.93 6.79
C VAL A 131 -7.37 24.63 8.26
N THR A 132 -8.56 24.10 8.54
CA THR A 132 -9.04 23.88 9.91
C THR A 132 -9.27 22.43 10.25
N THR A 133 -9.17 21.46 9.34
CA THR A 133 -9.45 20.05 9.66
C THR A 133 -8.68 19.09 8.77
N THR A 134 -8.29 17.94 9.32
CA THR A 134 -7.78 16.80 8.55
C THR A 134 -8.75 15.64 8.70
N ASN A 135 -9.28 15.13 7.59
CA ASN A 135 -10.16 13.96 7.58
C ASN A 135 -9.41 12.77 6.96
N LEU A 136 -9.52 11.62 7.60
CA LEU A 136 -8.90 10.37 7.13
C LEU A 136 -9.98 9.41 6.66
N HIS A 137 -9.96 9.04 5.39
CA HIS A 137 -10.85 8.05 4.80
C HIS A 137 -10.05 6.78 4.49
N HIS A 138 -10.55 5.63 4.92
CA HIS A 138 -9.85 4.36 4.78
C HIS A 138 -10.67 3.37 3.96
N VAL A 139 -10.05 2.75 2.96
CA VAL A 139 -10.64 1.67 2.16
C VAL A 139 -9.61 0.55 2.03
N HIS A 140 -9.99 -0.66 2.41
CA HIS A 140 -9.18 -1.87 2.22
C HIS A 140 -9.76 -2.71 1.10
N TYR A 141 -8.91 -2.99 0.12
CA TYR A 141 -9.20 -3.77 -1.07
C TYR A 141 -8.53 -5.13 -0.94
N ASP A 142 -9.35 -6.18 -0.90
CA ASP A 142 -8.91 -7.56 -0.76
C ASP A 142 -9.53 -8.42 -1.85
N SER A 143 -8.69 -9.01 -2.70
CA SER A 143 -9.12 -9.89 -3.79
C SER A 143 -9.60 -11.25 -3.29
N CYS A 144 -9.26 -11.66 -2.07
CA CYS A 144 -9.74 -12.91 -1.49
C CYS A 144 -11.22 -12.78 -1.10
N PRO A 145 -12.08 -13.76 -1.44
CA PRO A 145 -13.49 -13.75 -1.04
C PRO A 145 -13.70 -13.73 0.48
N ARG A 146 -12.74 -14.23 1.27
CA ARG A 146 -12.83 -14.32 2.73
C ARG A 146 -12.24 -13.11 3.46
N ASN A 147 -11.75 -12.10 2.73
CA ASN A 147 -11.03 -10.94 3.29
C ASN A 147 -9.89 -11.36 4.24
N SER A 148 -8.99 -12.22 3.74
CA SER A 148 -7.94 -12.86 4.54
C SER A 148 -7.06 -11.87 5.31
N ASN A 149 -6.89 -10.63 4.82
CA ASN A 149 -6.04 -9.62 5.45
C ASN A 149 -6.81 -8.56 6.27
N LEU A 150 -8.12 -8.75 6.51
CA LEU A 150 -8.93 -7.75 7.21
C LEU A 150 -8.40 -7.41 8.61
N ALA A 151 -8.06 -8.43 9.39
CA ALA A 151 -7.55 -8.23 10.75
C ALA A 151 -6.23 -7.44 10.72
N THR A 152 -5.32 -7.82 9.82
CA THR A 152 -4.04 -7.15 9.62
C THR A 152 -4.19 -5.69 9.20
N ALA A 153 -5.02 -5.42 8.19
CA ALA A 153 -5.30 -4.07 7.72
C ALA A 153 -5.96 -3.20 8.82
N THR A 154 -6.83 -3.80 9.64
CA THR A 154 -7.46 -3.12 10.77
C THR A 154 -6.44 -2.75 11.85
N SER A 155 -5.49 -3.65 12.14
CA SER A 155 -4.41 -3.39 13.10
C SER A 155 -3.52 -2.26 12.59
N PHE A 156 -3.01 -2.39 11.36
CA PHE A 156 -2.18 -1.39 10.70
C PHE A 156 -2.83 0.00 10.71
N ARG A 157 -4.12 0.07 10.38
CA ARG A 157 -4.88 1.32 10.39
C ARG A 157 -4.84 2.03 11.75
N LYS A 158 -4.91 1.29 12.86
CA LYS A 158 -4.86 1.89 14.20
C LYS A 158 -3.51 2.56 14.42
N THR A 159 -2.41 1.85 14.13
CA THR A 159 -1.04 2.37 14.19
C THR A 159 -0.89 3.61 13.33
N LEU A 160 -1.31 3.53 12.06
CA LEU A 160 -1.28 4.64 11.10
C LEU A 160 -2.04 5.86 11.61
N ASN A 161 -3.26 5.69 12.10
CA ASN A 161 -4.07 6.81 12.62
C ASN A 161 -3.38 7.50 13.80
N SER A 162 -2.92 6.74 14.79
CA SER A 162 -2.19 7.30 15.93
C SER A 162 -0.97 8.08 15.45
N SER A 163 -0.25 7.53 14.47
CA SER A 163 0.95 8.14 13.93
C SER A 163 0.69 9.44 13.15
N LEU A 164 -0.33 9.46 12.30
CA LEU A 164 -0.75 10.65 11.57
C LEU A 164 -1.26 11.74 12.52
N ILE A 165 -1.95 11.35 13.60
CA ILE A 165 -2.40 12.28 14.65
C ILE A 165 -1.20 12.90 15.38
N ALA A 166 -0.21 12.10 15.75
CA ALA A 166 1.01 12.59 16.37
C ALA A 166 1.82 13.49 15.43
N ALA A 167 1.92 13.14 14.15
CA ALA A 167 2.69 13.89 13.15
C ALA A 167 2.11 15.27 12.85
N TYR A 168 0.78 15.37 12.69
CA TYR A 168 0.08 16.58 12.22
C TYR A 168 -0.68 17.34 13.32
N GLY A 169 -0.66 16.85 14.55
CA GLY A 169 -1.22 17.51 15.73
C GLY A 169 -2.72 17.22 15.96
N HIS A 170 -3.11 17.21 17.24
CA HIS A 170 -4.46 16.89 17.69
C HIS A 170 -5.55 17.88 17.25
N ALA A 171 -5.19 19.08 16.80
CA ALA A 171 -6.11 20.21 16.83
C ALA A 171 -7.35 20.05 15.94
N SER A 172 -7.37 19.19 14.90
CA SER A 172 -8.59 18.99 14.10
C SER A 172 -8.64 17.73 13.22
N ILE A 173 -8.08 16.60 13.69
CA ILE A 173 -8.36 15.32 13.01
C ILE A 173 -9.73 14.81 13.46
N LYS A 174 -10.75 15.08 12.64
CA LYS A 174 -12.01 14.34 12.72
C LYS A 174 -11.75 13.02 12.02
N SER A 175 -11.18 12.06 12.76
CA SER A 175 -11.27 10.67 12.35
C SER A 175 -12.75 10.36 12.30
N SER A 176 -13.35 10.43 11.10
CA SER A 176 -14.61 9.78 10.84
C SER A 176 -14.30 8.29 10.92
N THR A 177 -14.26 7.79 12.15
CA THR A 177 -14.21 6.37 12.48
C THR A 177 -15.58 5.74 12.21
N GLN A 178 -16.38 6.31 11.31
CA GLN A 178 -17.22 5.46 10.48
C GLN A 178 -16.26 4.58 9.72
N MET A 179 -15.95 3.44 10.35
CA MET A 179 -15.81 2.18 9.64
C MET A 179 -17.04 2.10 8.75
N THR A 180 -16.95 2.70 7.56
CA THR A 180 -17.68 2.16 6.43
C THR A 180 -17.23 0.70 6.47
N PRO A 181 -18.11 -0.27 6.81
CA PRO A 181 -17.73 -1.68 6.73
C PRO A 181 -17.13 -1.80 5.36
N LEU A 182 -15.88 -2.25 5.24
CA LEU A 182 -15.13 -2.22 4.00
C LEU A 182 -16.05 -2.55 2.86
N THR A 183 -16.58 -1.52 2.22
CA THR A 183 -17.61 -1.70 1.24
C THR A 183 -16.76 -2.24 0.13
N PRO A 184 -16.92 -3.52 -0.26
CA PRO A 184 -16.31 -3.97 -1.50
C PRO A 184 -16.79 -2.91 -2.49
N PHE A 185 -15.91 -2.10 -3.04
CA PHE A 185 -16.32 -1.11 -4.01
C PHE A 185 -16.29 -1.82 -5.36
N PRO A 186 -17.46 -2.12 -5.99
CA PRO A 186 -18.82 -2.13 -5.47
C PRO A 186 -19.24 -3.54 -4.95
N SER A 187 -20.22 -3.57 -4.05
CA SER A 187 -20.78 -4.77 -3.40
C SER A 187 -21.47 -5.72 -4.39
N SER A 188 -21.56 -5.29 -5.64
CA SER A 188 -21.57 -6.09 -6.86
C SER A 188 -20.41 -5.62 -7.75
N GLY A 189 -19.36 -6.43 -7.94
CA GLY A 189 -18.30 -6.13 -8.91
C GLY A 189 -16.91 -5.78 -8.37
N THR A 190 -16.67 -5.82 -7.06
CA THR A 190 -15.28 -5.80 -6.56
C THR A 190 -14.62 -7.08 -7.03
N MET A 191 -13.55 -6.95 -7.81
CA MET A 191 -12.95 -8.13 -8.40
C MET A 191 -12.34 -9.01 -7.34
N LYS A 192 -12.68 -10.29 -7.44
CA LYS A 192 -12.12 -11.34 -6.60
C LYS A 192 -11.20 -12.19 -7.47
N GLN A 193 -10.08 -12.59 -6.89
CA GLN A 193 -9.24 -13.61 -7.51
C GLN A 193 -9.99 -14.94 -7.53
N SER A 194 -9.85 -15.67 -8.63
CA SER A 194 -10.35 -17.05 -8.75
C SER A 194 -9.29 -18.09 -8.39
N ASP A 195 -8.02 -17.67 -8.35
CA ASP A 195 -6.86 -18.51 -8.02
C ASP A 195 -6.28 -18.18 -6.61
N GLY A 196 -5.23 -18.90 -6.23
CA GLY A 196 -4.60 -18.80 -4.92
C GLY A 196 -3.35 -17.91 -4.84
N TRP A 197 -2.90 -17.30 -5.94
CA TRP A 197 -1.55 -16.72 -6.05
C TRP A 197 -1.54 -15.28 -6.61
N SER A 198 -2.58 -14.85 -7.32
CA SER A 198 -2.65 -13.54 -7.98
C SER A 198 -2.91 -12.36 -7.05
N CYS A 199 -3.04 -12.56 -5.73
CA CYS A 199 -3.33 -11.50 -4.76
C CYS A 199 -2.39 -10.28 -4.85
N GLY A 200 -1.10 -10.49 -5.12
CA GLY A 200 -0.12 -9.41 -5.33
C GLY A 200 -0.44 -8.58 -6.58
N TRP A 201 -0.85 -9.22 -7.67
CA TRP A 201 -1.28 -8.54 -8.89
C TRP A 201 -2.55 -7.73 -8.68
N TYR A 202 -3.52 -8.27 -7.94
CA TYR A 202 -4.72 -7.53 -7.56
C TYR A 202 -4.39 -6.30 -6.71
N CYS A 203 -3.43 -6.40 -5.78
CA CYS A 203 -2.95 -5.26 -4.99
C CYS A 203 -2.42 -4.13 -5.89
N VAL A 204 -1.56 -4.45 -6.86
CA VAL A 204 -1.04 -3.48 -7.85
C VAL A 204 -2.18 -2.91 -8.71
N PHE A 205 -3.12 -3.76 -9.13
CA PHE A 205 -4.26 -3.33 -9.93
C PHE A 205 -5.14 -2.33 -9.16
N PHE A 206 -5.50 -2.61 -7.90
CA PHE A 206 -6.32 -1.71 -7.08
C PHE A 206 -5.68 -0.32 -6.96
N ALA A 207 -4.37 -0.27 -6.74
CA ALA A 207 -3.61 0.97 -6.67
C ALA A 207 -3.69 1.77 -7.97
N ARG A 208 -3.50 1.12 -9.12
CA ARG A 208 -3.66 1.76 -10.43
C ARG A 208 -5.06 2.33 -10.60
N THR A 209 -6.10 1.56 -10.27
CA THR A 209 -7.49 2.01 -10.41
C THR A 209 -7.76 3.24 -9.57
N ILE A 210 -7.25 3.30 -8.33
CA ILE A 210 -7.36 4.50 -7.49
C ILE A 210 -6.68 5.70 -8.18
N ILE A 211 -5.46 5.52 -8.68
CA ILE A 211 -4.69 6.59 -9.34
C ILE A 211 -5.37 7.10 -10.62
N LEU A 212 -5.98 6.21 -11.41
CA LEU A 212 -6.68 6.59 -12.64
C LEU A 212 -8.03 7.26 -12.35
N ASN A 213 -8.79 6.76 -11.38
CA ASN A 213 -10.10 7.32 -11.02
C ASN A 213 -10.02 8.66 -10.30
N ALA A 214 -8.86 9.01 -9.73
CA ALA A 214 -8.62 10.37 -9.28
C ALA A 214 -8.84 11.39 -10.42
N HIS A 215 -8.80 10.95 -11.68
CA HIS A 215 -8.98 11.78 -12.86
C HIS A 215 -10.22 11.44 -13.71
N GLU A 216 -10.90 10.31 -13.48
CA GLU A 216 -12.01 9.82 -14.34
C GLU A 216 -13.22 9.31 -13.53
N SER A 217 -14.41 9.55 -14.07
CA SER A 217 -15.67 9.43 -13.32
C SER A 217 -16.12 8.01 -12.95
N GLN A 218 -15.63 6.92 -13.56
CA GLN A 218 -15.84 5.52 -13.13
C GLN A 218 -14.88 4.56 -13.87
N PRO A 219 -14.25 3.57 -13.21
CA PRO A 219 -13.46 2.54 -13.88
C PRO A 219 -14.31 1.36 -14.37
N SER A 220 -13.99 0.82 -15.54
CA SER A 220 -14.31 -0.56 -15.94
C SER A 220 -13.05 -1.42 -15.93
N TYR A 221 -13.16 -2.67 -15.48
CA TYR A 221 -12.04 -3.61 -15.53
C TYR A 221 -11.94 -4.25 -16.91
N ASN A 222 -10.72 -4.31 -17.45
CA ASN A 222 -10.37 -5.13 -18.60
C ASN A 222 -9.08 -5.90 -18.28
N HIS A 223 -9.14 -7.24 -18.33
CA HIS A 223 -7.96 -8.10 -18.13
C HIS A 223 -6.85 -7.79 -19.15
N ASP A 224 -7.24 -7.37 -20.36
CA ASP A 224 -6.31 -6.95 -21.40
C ASP A 224 -5.58 -5.66 -21.01
N GLU A 225 -6.19 -4.75 -20.25
CA GLU A 225 -5.53 -3.54 -19.77
C GLU A 225 -4.50 -3.82 -18.68
N LEU A 226 -4.76 -4.76 -17.76
CA LEU A 226 -3.76 -5.19 -16.79
C LEU A 226 -2.58 -5.83 -17.52
N SER A 227 -2.87 -6.74 -18.46
CA SER A 227 -1.85 -7.39 -19.27
C SER A 227 -1.04 -6.38 -20.11
N GLU A 228 -1.69 -5.37 -20.69
CA GLU A 228 -1.06 -4.30 -21.44
C GLU A 228 -0.23 -3.38 -20.54
N LEU A 229 -0.73 -3.01 -19.35
CA LEU A 229 0.02 -2.23 -18.38
C LEU A 229 1.27 -2.99 -17.95
N LEU A 230 1.13 -4.26 -17.60
CA LEU A 230 2.27 -5.09 -17.21
C LEU A 230 3.25 -5.18 -18.37
N SER A 231 2.79 -5.46 -19.58
CA SER A 231 3.64 -5.44 -20.77
C SER A 231 4.35 -4.09 -20.97
N LYS A 232 3.66 -2.95 -20.78
CA LYS A 232 4.23 -1.61 -20.86
C LYS A 232 5.26 -1.35 -19.77
N LEU A 233 4.97 -1.72 -18.52
CA LEU A 233 5.88 -1.53 -17.39
C LEU A 233 7.10 -2.44 -17.52
N LEU A 234 6.89 -3.71 -17.81
CA LEU A 234 7.95 -4.70 -18.06
C LEU A 234 8.84 -4.22 -19.23
N SER A 235 8.25 -3.84 -20.36
CA SER A 235 8.98 -3.30 -21.52
C SER A 235 9.74 -2.01 -21.18
N LYS A 236 9.09 -1.05 -20.51
CA LYS A 236 9.70 0.23 -20.11
C LYS A 236 10.93 0.02 -19.22
N TYR A 237 10.85 -0.93 -18.29
CA TYR A 237 11.94 -1.26 -17.37
C TYR A 237 12.83 -2.41 -17.85
N LYS A 238 12.67 -2.83 -19.11
CA LYS A 238 13.44 -3.90 -19.78
C LYS A 238 13.38 -5.25 -19.06
N ILE A 239 12.29 -5.51 -18.33
CA ILE A 239 11.96 -6.80 -17.75
C ILE A 239 11.37 -7.68 -18.86
N LYS A 240 12.04 -8.80 -19.14
CA LYS A 240 11.64 -9.77 -20.17
C LYS A 240 10.85 -10.92 -19.57
#